data_AF-A0A7W1A2Z3-F1
#
_entry.id   AF-A0A7W1A2Z3-F1
#
_cell.length_a   1.000
_cell.length_b   1.000
_cell.length_c   1.000
_cell.angle_alpha   90.00
_cell.angle_beta   90.00
_cell.angle_gamma   90.00
#
_symmetry.space_group_name_H-M   'P 1'
#
loop_
_entity.id
_entity.type
_entity.pdbx_description
1 polymer ?
#
loop_
_entity_poly.entity_id
_entity_poly.type
_entity_poly.pdbx_seq_one_letter_code
_entity_poly.pdbx_strand_id
1 'polypeptide(L)'
;MVAVGAVTASSARIWCRAGRSGPHQLVIGTADAPPITVEIVIPDGSADRTCAWTYPDEFPDATRLAPTTAHEFRIAHQDGSMVGHGRFTTAPEVANTPHTFAFAALSCHQPFDDKGEVAERSREMLQVAHEAMTVRRAQFFVAMGDQVYSDAPPAHSLFDDDYFERIAPNGRASLLACTREEIRALFQQRYRQFWVMPELQRIYADFPSWPMLDDHEVVDNFGSLEEHATPEWDPVREGALDAFHDYQASRVFTAAPGTRPRSFDHGFRWGGTAVYQLDNRSERRAYAEHTQVLTEAQVSAFREFLQANVDARLTVVMVPVPLVFVPSRLANLAGALTHHEGIERWSHDRCLPDRDRILRLLVEHGRKHPAQKILLLSGDIHAGTAYEITWPGGPVLHQLTASALTNKESRVTTFLTEMAPRTVSSLSFDGVEAEVTLVAAADDAPSKNPFGGLNLGFVHVDDDGHRVAVRLELVSLTDDERPTAETVYLSPWLGADGTPRR
;
A
#
# COMPACT_ATOMS: atom_id res chain seq x y z
N MET A 1 -18.80 -5.77 -7.44
CA MET A 1 -17.34 -5.99 -7.49
C MET A 1 -16.87 -6.62 -6.19
N VAL A 2 -15.76 -7.34 -6.22
CA VAL A 2 -15.22 -8.08 -5.08
C VAL A 2 -13.71 -7.86 -4.95
N ALA A 3 -13.17 -8.09 -3.77
CA ALA A 3 -11.74 -8.09 -3.51
C ALA A 3 -11.39 -9.11 -2.42
N VAL A 4 -10.16 -9.61 -2.45
CA VAL A 4 -9.59 -10.39 -1.36
C VAL A 4 -8.75 -9.46 -0.48
N GLY A 5 -9.08 -9.44 0.80
CA GLY A 5 -8.35 -8.70 1.82
C GLY A 5 -7.34 -9.58 2.54
N ALA A 6 -7.28 -9.41 3.86
CA ALA A 6 -6.40 -10.16 4.75
C ALA A 6 -6.62 -11.68 4.63
N VAL A 7 -5.54 -12.43 4.47
CA VAL A 7 -5.54 -13.89 4.51
C VAL A 7 -4.61 -14.39 5.61
N THR A 8 -5.03 -15.43 6.32
CA THR A 8 -4.23 -16.13 7.32
C THR A 8 -4.03 -17.58 6.88
N ALA A 9 -3.39 -18.38 7.73
CA ALA A 9 -3.27 -19.82 7.53
C ALA A 9 -4.62 -20.56 7.54
N SER A 10 -5.68 -19.93 8.05
CA SER A 10 -6.95 -20.62 8.25
C SER A 10 -8.20 -19.79 7.94
N SER A 11 -8.02 -18.55 7.50
CA SER A 11 -9.11 -17.63 7.21
C SER A 11 -8.77 -16.69 6.05
N ALA A 12 -9.83 -16.15 5.44
CA ALA A 12 -9.73 -15.12 4.41
C ALA A 12 -10.83 -14.09 4.60
N ARG A 13 -10.45 -12.81 4.48
CA ARG A 13 -11.37 -11.69 4.51
C ARG A 13 -11.79 -11.33 3.09
N ILE A 14 -13.07 -11.49 2.80
CA ILE A 14 -13.65 -11.26 1.48
C ILE A 14 -14.45 -9.96 1.54
N TRP A 15 -14.13 -9.03 0.64
CA TRP A 15 -14.81 -7.75 0.53
C TRP A 15 -15.64 -7.68 -0.76
N CYS A 16 -16.75 -6.97 -0.71
CA CYS A 16 -17.51 -6.62 -1.91
C CYS A 16 -18.18 -5.26 -1.82
N ARG A 17 -18.49 -4.70 -2.99
CA ARG A 17 -19.51 -3.68 -3.16
C ARG A 17 -20.59 -4.19 -4.10
N ALA A 18 -21.83 -4.20 -3.64
CA ALA A 18 -22.97 -4.69 -4.40
C ALA A 18 -23.84 -3.57 -4.98
N GLY A 19 -24.49 -3.87 -6.11
CA GLY A 19 -25.43 -2.96 -6.76
C GLY A 19 -26.81 -2.89 -6.08
N ARG A 20 -27.07 -3.75 -5.10
CA ARG A 20 -28.32 -3.83 -4.32
C ARG A 20 -28.05 -4.35 -2.90
N SER A 21 -28.90 -3.94 -1.96
CA SER A 21 -28.93 -4.46 -0.59
C SER A 21 -29.70 -5.78 -0.54
N GLY A 22 -29.72 -6.42 0.63
CA GLY A 22 -30.45 -7.65 0.89
C GLY A 22 -29.56 -8.91 0.92
N PRO A 23 -30.19 -10.09 0.91
CA PRO A 23 -29.48 -11.35 1.11
C PRO A 23 -28.68 -11.78 -0.12
N HIS A 24 -27.47 -12.24 0.13
CA HIS A 24 -26.50 -12.72 -0.84
C HIS A 24 -25.92 -14.05 -0.35
N GLN A 25 -25.20 -14.74 -1.24
CA GLN A 25 -24.45 -15.95 -0.94
C GLN A 25 -22.98 -15.71 -1.24
N LEU A 26 -22.13 -16.04 -0.27
CA LEU A 26 -20.69 -16.20 -0.46
C LEU A 26 -20.42 -17.69 -0.60
N VAL A 27 -19.78 -18.07 -1.70
CA VAL A 27 -19.41 -19.44 -1.98
C VAL A 27 -17.90 -19.50 -2.11
N ILE A 28 -17.26 -20.37 -1.33
CA ILE A 28 -15.80 -20.56 -1.29
C ILE A 28 -15.51 -22.03 -1.56
N GLY A 29 -14.67 -22.33 -2.54
CA GLY A 29 -14.33 -23.70 -2.91
C GLY A 29 -12.85 -23.89 -3.15
N THR A 30 -12.45 -25.15 -3.29
CA THR A 30 -11.15 -25.56 -3.86
C THR A 30 -11.45 -26.40 -5.10
N ALA A 31 -10.43 -26.72 -5.90
CA ALA A 31 -10.61 -27.61 -7.04
C ALA A 31 -11.02 -29.04 -6.62
N ASP A 32 -10.61 -29.48 -5.43
CA ASP A 32 -10.68 -30.88 -4.99
C ASP A 32 -11.78 -31.17 -3.96
N ALA A 33 -12.50 -30.14 -3.48
CA ALA A 33 -13.55 -30.28 -2.46
C ALA A 33 -14.84 -29.55 -2.85
N PRO A 34 -16.02 -30.05 -2.41
CA PRO A 34 -17.28 -29.34 -2.61
C PRO A 34 -17.22 -27.91 -2.06
N PRO A 35 -17.78 -26.92 -2.78
CA PRO A 35 -17.75 -25.54 -2.34
C PRO A 35 -18.64 -25.35 -1.11
N ILE A 36 -18.14 -24.55 -0.18
CA ILE A 36 -18.85 -24.10 1.01
C ILE A 36 -19.71 -22.91 0.61
N THR A 37 -20.96 -22.89 1.04
CA THR A 37 -21.89 -21.78 0.80
C THR A 37 -22.35 -21.23 2.13
N VAL A 38 -22.18 -19.92 2.33
CA VAL A 38 -22.68 -19.20 3.49
C VAL A 38 -23.57 -18.05 3.05
N GLU A 39 -24.60 -17.77 3.85
CA GLU A 39 -25.46 -16.61 3.64
C GLU A 39 -24.81 -15.36 4.23
N ILE A 40 -24.89 -14.27 3.48
CA ILE A 40 -24.41 -12.94 3.88
C ILE A 40 -25.51 -11.92 3.59
N VAL A 41 -25.56 -10.84 4.37
CA VAL A 41 -26.55 -9.78 4.18
C VAL A 41 -25.82 -8.48 3.90
N ILE A 42 -26.17 -7.85 2.79
CA ILE A 42 -25.68 -6.51 2.46
C ILE A 42 -26.71 -5.50 2.99
N PRO A 43 -26.33 -4.63 3.93
CA PRO A 43 -27.26 -3.70 4.55
C PRO A 43 -27.75 -2.65 3.55
N ASP A 44 -28.91 -2.06 3.87
CA ASP A 44 -29.44 -0.94 3.11
C ASP A 44 -28.81 0.37 3.58
N GLY A 45 -28.38 1.21 2.65
CA GLY A 45 -28.01 2.61 2.93
C GLY A 45 -26.79 2.89 3.82
N SER A 46 -25.93 1.93 4.15
CA SER A 46 -24.66 2.20 4.86
C SER A 46 -23.44 1.96 3.96
N ALA A 47 -22.39 2.78 4.13
CA ALA A 47 -21.06 2.59 3.53
C ALA A 47 -21.05 2.33 2.01
N ASP A 48 -21.95 2.94 1.24
CA ASP A 48 -22.08 2.70 -0.22
C ASP A 48 -22.22 1.21 -0.59
N ARG A 49 -22.87 0.43 0.27
CA ARG A 49 -23.09 -1.02 0.13
C ARG A 49 -21.79 -1.81 -0.04
N THR A 50 -20.72 -1.31 0.59
CA THR A 50 -19.48 -2.04 0.81
C THR A 50 -19.62 -2.92 2.05
N CYS A 51 -19.09 -4.14 2.00
CA CYS A 51 -19.11 -5.10 3.10
C CYS A 51 -17.86 -5.98 3.04
N ALA A 52 -17.40 -6.44 4.19
CA ALA A 52 -16.36 -7.46 4.27
C ALA A 52 -16.64 -8.46 5.39
N TRP A 53 -16.30 -9.71 5.14
CA TRP A 53 -16.48 -10.82 6.08
C TRP A 53 -15.23 -11.65 6.19
N THR A 54 -14.88 -12.07 7.41
CA THR A 54 -13.78 -13.00 7.66
C THR A 54 -14.32 -14.42 7.71
N TYR A 55 -14.05 -15.23 6.68
CA TYR A 55 -14.39 -16.65 6.70
C TYR A 55 -13.23 -17.48 7.28
N PRO A 56 -13.45 -18.42 8.22
CA PRO A 56 -14.74 -18.74 8.86
C PRO A 56 -15.05 -17.90 10.10
N ASP A 57 -14.17 -17.02 10.55
CA ASP A 57 -14.20 -16.43 11.90
C ASP A 57 -15.52 -15.67 12.24
N GLU A 58 -16.26 -15.18 11.23
CA GLU A 58 -17.55 -14.49 11.38
C GLU A 58 -18.77 -15.39 11.06
N PHE A 59 -18.58 -16.68 10.80
CA PHE A 59 -19.62 -17.63 10.44
C PHE A 59 -19.66 -18.79 11.46
N PRO A 60 -20.71 -18.88 12.30
CA PRO A 60 -20.85 -19.97 13.26
C PRO A 60 -20.78 -21.34 12.57
N ASP A 61 -20.10 -22.29 13.21
CA ASP A 61 -19.93 -23.67 12.75
C ASP A 61 -19.19 -23.84 11.40
N ALA A 62 -18.66 -22.75 10.82
CA ALA A 62 -17.87 -22.82 9.61
C ALA A 62 -16.49 -23.45 9.86
N THR A 63 -16.04 -24.25 8.90
CA THR A 63 -14.76 -24.97 9.00
C THR A 63 -13.60 -24.05 8.61
N ARG A 64 -12.51 -24.12 9.37
CA ARG A 64 -11.25 -23.42 9.05
C ARG A 64 -10.72 -23.84 7.69
N LEU A 65 -10.23 -22.86 6.94
CA LEU A 65 -9.54 -23.11 5.68
C LEU A 65 -8.22 -23.85 5.98
N ALA A 66 -7.80 -24.69 5.04
CA ALA A 66 -6.48 -25.33 5.13
C ALA A 66 -5.39 -24.31 4.76
N PRO A 67 -4.21 -24.34 5.39
CA PRO A 67 -3.09 -23.48 5.02
C PRO A 67 -2.55 -23.81 3.62
N THR A 68 -1.90 -22.83 2.97
CA THR A 68 -1.25 -23.00 1.66
C THR A 68 -2.17 -23.62 0.60
N THR A 69 -3.47 -23.30 0.65
CA THR A 69 -4.49 -23.90 -0.20
C THR A 69 -5.09 -22.85 -1.11
N ALA A 70 -5.16 -23.16 -2.40
CA ALA A 70 -5.78 -22.31 -3.39
C ALA A 70 -7.31 -22.43 -3.31
N HIS A 71 -7.97 -21.28 -3.23
CA HIS A 71 -9.41 -21.15 -3.16
C HIS A 71 -9.94 -20.25 -4.27
N GLU A 72 -11.14 -20.56 -4.74
CA GLU A 72 -11.97 -19.66 -5.52
C GLU A 72 -13.16 -19.23 -4.69
N PHE A 73 -13.64 -18.00 -4.91
CA PHE A 73 -14.87 -17.53 -4.29
C PHE A 73 -15.76 -16.79 -5.28
N ARG A 74 -17.07 -16.81 -5.00
CA ARG A 74 -18.06 -16.00 -5.71
C ARG A 74 -19.06 -15.40 -4.74
N ILE A 75 -19.52 -14.20 -5.03
CA ILE A 75 -20.63 -13.55 -4.34
C ILE A 75 -21.76 -13.32 -5.34
N ALA A 76 -22.96 -13.80 -5.01
CA ALA A 76 -24.16 -13.59 -5.82
C ALA A 76 -25.34 -13.21 -4.92
N HIS A 77 -26.27 -12.43 -5.45
CA HIS A 77 -27.55 -12.17 -4.79
C HIS A 77 -28.43 -13.43 -4.84
N GLN A 78 -29.44 -13.53 -3.96
CA GLN A 78 -30.35 -14.68 -3.90
C GLN A 78 -31.09 -14.96 -5.22
N ASP A 79 -31.27 -13.96 -6.10
CA ASP A 79 -31.84 -14.14 -7.44
C ASP A 79 -30.87 -14.76 -8.47
N GLY A 80 -29.63 -15.08 -8.05
CA GLY A 80 -28.59 -15.65 -8.90
C GLY A 80 -27.71 -14.62 -9.63
N SER A 81 -28.00 -13.32 -9.51
CA SER A 81 -27.17 -12.29 -10.13
C SER A 81 -25.80 -12.18 -9.46
N MET A 82 -24.74 -12.14 -10.26
CA MET A 82 -23.37 -12.11 -9.78
C MET A 82 -22.96 -10.70 -9.31
N VAL A 83 -22.36 -10.63 -8.12
CA VAL A 83 -21.66 -9.42 -7.64
C VAL A 83 -20.19 -9.43 -8.08
N GLY A 84 -19.56 -10.61 -8.06
CA GLY A 84 -18.21 -10.86 -8.55
C GLY A 84 -17.66 -12.21 -8.10
N HIS A 85 -16.51 -12.59 -8.65
CA HIS A 85 -15.78 -13.78 -8.27
C HIS A 85 -14.28 -13.47 -8.26
N GLY A 86 -13.50 -14.32 -7.59
CA GLY A 86 -12.07 -14.16 -7.46
C GLY A 86 -11.43 -15.40 -6.87
N ARG A 87 -10.16 -15.29 -6.50
CA ARG A 87 -9.35 -16.39 -5.97
C ARG A 87 -8.31 -15.89 -4.98
N PHE A 88 -7.83 -16.80 -4.14
CA PHE A 88 -6.77 -16.52 -3.18
C PHE A 88 -6.06 -17.81 -2.78
N THR A 89 -4.90 -17.67 -2.14
CA THR A 89 -4.24 -18.79 -1.45
C THR A 89 -4.11 -18.40 0.02
N THR A 90 -4.51 -19.29 0.93
CA THR A 90 -4.28 -19.09 2.37
C THR A 90 -2.80 -19.05 2.68
N ALA A 91 -2.41 -18.26 3.68
CA ALA A 91 -1.01 -18.19 4.09
C ALA A 91 -0.53 -19.55 4.63
N PRO A 92 0.78 -19.81 4.68
CA PRO A 92 1.32 -20.93 5.42
C PRO A 92 1.40 -20.59 6.91
N GLU A 93 1.39 -21.63 7.74
CA GLU A 93 1.90 -21.53 9.10
C GLU A 93 3.43 -21.33 9.08
N VAL A 94 4.00 -20.77 10.16
CA VAL A 94 5.46 -20.51 10.25
C VAL A 94 6.28 -21.77 9.95
N ALA A 95 5.87 -22.91 10.50
CA ALA A 95 6.54 -24.20 10.33
C ALA A 95 6.48 -24.74 8.88
N ASN A 96 5.52 -24.27 8.09
CA ASN A 96 5.24 -24.73 6.73
C ASN A 96 5.52 -23.63 5.69
N THR A 97 6.37 -22.65 6.03
CA THR A 97 6.75 -21.57 5.11
C THR A 97 7.43 -22.19 3.89
N PRO A 98 6.91 -21.97 2.66
CA PRO A 98 7.57 -22.42 1.45
C PRO A 98 8.98 -21.86 1.32
N HIS A 99 9.89 -22.68 0.77
CA HIS A 99 11.26 -22.28 0.53
C HIS A 99 11.38 -21.03 -0.34
N THR A 100 10.54 -20.90 -1.36
CA THR A 100 10.54 -19.73 -2.23
C THR A 100 9.13 -19.22 -2.44
N PHE A 101 8.94 -17.91 -2.34
CA PHE A 101 7.70 -17.24 -2.71
C PHE A 101 7.97 -15.79 -3.11
N ALA A 102 6.98 -15.13 -3.70
CA ALA A 102 7.07 -13.72 -4.03
C ALA A 102 5.79 -12.99 -3.60
N PHE A 103 5.90 -11.68 -3.37
CA PHE A 103 4.76 -10.79 -3.22
C PHE A 103 5.03 -9.48 -3.94
N ALA A 104 3.95 -8.81 -4.37
CA ALA A 104 4.03 -7.58 -5.15
C ALA A 104 3.84 -6.34 -4.28
N ALA A 105 4.35 -5.20 -4.76
CA ALA A 105 4.22 -3.89 -4.13
C ALA A 105 3.85 -2.84 -5.19
N LEU A 106 2.78 -2.09 -4.97
CA LEU A 106 2.29 -1.06 -5.88
C LEU A 106 1.88 0.22 -5.14
N SER A 107 1.95 1.38 -5.79
CA SER A 107 1.42 2.66 -5.30
C SER A 107 1.11 3.61 -6.45
N CYS A 108 0.52 4.76 -6.16
CA CYS A 108 0.35 5.89 -7.09
C CYS A 108 -0.39 5.48 -8.37
N HIS A 109 -1.62 5.01 -8.16
CA HIS A 109 -2.55 4.64 -9.19
C HIS A 109 -3.41 5.83 -9.61
N GLN A 110 -2.86 6.73 -10.43
CA GLN A 110 -3.62 7.77 -11.14
C GLN A 110 -3.75 7.40 -12.62
N PRO A 111 -4.86 6.81 -13.09
CA PRO A 111 -4.97 6.32 -14.46
C PRO A 111 -5.48 7.38 -15.44
N PHE A 112 -5.98 8.51 -14.93
CA PHE A 112 -6.68 9.52 -15.71
C PHE A 112 -5.71 10.55 -16.29
N ASP A 113 -5.98 11.01 -17.52
CA ASP A 113 -5.31 12.16 -18.12
C ASP A 113 -5.93 13.49 -17.66
N ASP A 114 -5.40 14.62 -18.15
CA ASP A 114 -5.88 15.97 -17.78
C ASP A 114 -7.37 16.21 -18.09
N LYS A 115 -7.96 15.43 -19.00
CA LYS A 115 -9.39 15.51 -19.35
C LYS A 115 -10.24 14.58 -18.50
N GLY A 116 -9.62 13.81 -17.61
CA GLY A 116 -10.30 12.81 -16.79
C GLY A 116 -10.62 11.52 -17.54
N GLU A 117 -10.02 11.28 -18.71
CA GLU A 117 -10.17 10.04 -19.47
C GLU A 117 -9.11 9.04 -19.01
N VAL A 118 -9.45 7.74 -18.95
CA VAL A 118 -8.48 6.70 -18.60
C VAL A 118 -7.46 6.56 -19.73
N ALA A 119 -6.19 6.85 -19.45
CA ALA A 119 -5.13 6.72 -20.42
C ALA A 119 -4.93 5.25 -20.82
N GLU A 120 -4.75 5.00 -22.13
CA GLU A 120 -4.55 3.65 -22.68
C GLU A 120 -3.35 2.95 -22.02
N ARG A 121 -2.23 3.67 -21.87
CA ARG A 121 -1.02 3.17 -21.20
C ARG A 121 -1.27 2.72 -19.76
N SER A 122 -2.19 3.38 -19.05
CA SER A 122 -2.58 3.00 -17.69
C SER A 122 -3.36 1.68 -17.68
N ARG A 123 -4.24 1.45 -18.67
CA ARG A 123 -4.93 0.15 -18.82
C ARG A 123 -3.94 -0.96 -19.14
N GLU A 124 -3.03 -0.73 -20.07
CA GLU A 124 -1.97 -1.66 -20.44
C GLU A 124 -1.13 -2.02 -19.21
N MET A 125 -0.73 -1.03 -18.41
CA MET A 125 0.07 -1.27 -17.21
C MET A 125 -0.68 -2.09 -16.15
N LEU A 126 -1.99 -1.88 -15.97
CA LEU A 126 -2.80 -2.72 -15.07
C LEU A 126 -2.93 -4.17 -15.59
N GLN A 127 -3.05 -4.37 -16.90
CA GLN A 127 -3.06 -5.71 -17.51
C GLN A 127 -1.71 -6.40 -17.28
N VAL A 128 -0.62 -5.71 -17.60
CA VAL A 128 0.75 -6.18 -17.38
C VAL A 128 1.02 -6.47 -15.91
N ALA A 129 0.52 -5.64 -14.99
CA ALA A 129 0.66 -5.88 -13.56
C ALA A 129 0.01 -7.20 -13.13
N HIS A 130 -1.23 -7.46 -13.55
CA HIS A 130 -1.93 -8.72 -13.28
C HIS A 130 -1.17 -9.93 -13.85
N GLU A 131 -0.70 -9.83 -15.09
CA GLU A 131 0.07 -10.88 -15.75
C GLU A 131 1.41 -11.13 -15.03
N ALA A 132 2.14 -10.07 -14.69
CA ALA A 132 3.41 -10.14 -13.98
C ALA A 132 3.25 -10.80 -12.62
N MET A 133 2.19 -10.47 -11.87
CA MET A 133 1.85 -11.10 -10.59
C MET A 133 1.50 -12.58 -10.75
N THR A 134 0.77 -12.92 -11.80
CA THR A 134 0.41 -14.31 -12.11
C THR A 134 1.63 -15.15 -12.44
N VAL A 135 2.49 -14.67 -13.36
CA VAL A 135 3.71 -15.37 -13.80
C VAL A 135 4.70 -15.56 -12.64
N ARG A 136 4.85 -14.55 -11.79
CA ARG A 136 5.72 -14.60 -10.59
C ARG A 136 5.08 -15.33 -9.41
N ARG A 137 3.84 -15.81 -9.55
CA ARG A 137 3.08 -16.49 -8.49
C ARG A 137 3.05 -15.67 -7.20
N ALA A 138 2.78 -14.37 -7.33
CA ALA A 138 2.64 -13.48 -6.18
C ALA A 138 1.59 -14.03 -5.21
N GLN A 139 1.98 -14.21 -3.95
CA GLN A 139 1.11 -14.78 -2.91
C GLN A 139 0.09 -13.76 -2.39
N PHE A 140 0.49 -12.50 -2.39
CA PHE A 140 -0.32 -11.34 -2.03
C PHE A 140 0.34 -10.10 -2.66
N PHE A 141 -0.32 -8.95 -2.52
CA PHE A 141 0.33 -7.66 -2.76
C PHE A 141 0.04 -6.67 -1.64
N VAL A 142 0.95 -5.72 -1.51
CA VAL A 142 0.82 -4.56 -0.64
C VAL A 142 0.57 -3.33 -1.50
N ALA A 143 -0.46 -2.55 -1.18
CA ALA A 143 -0.74 -1.29 -1.85
C ALA A 143 -0.28 -0.14 -0.95
N MET A 144 0.78 0.55 -1.37
CA MET A 144 1.65 1.38 -0.51
C MET A 144 1.28 2.87 -0.47
N GLY A 145 0.02 3.19 -0.73
CA GLY A 145 -0.48 4.57 -0.82
C GLY A 145 -1.01 4.92 -2.20
N ASP A 146 -1.84 5.96 -2.27
CA ASP A 146 -2.35 6.55 -3.51
C ASP A 146 -3.01 5.54 -4.46
N GLN A 147 -3.88 4.68 -3.94
CA GLN A 147 -4.71 3.83 -4.81
C GLN A 147 -5.85 4.62 -5.45
N VAL A 148 -6.16 5.80 -4.92
CA VAL A 148 -7.12 6.77 -5.44
C VAL A 148 -6.52 8.16 -5.27
N TYR A 149 -6.83 9.05 -6.22
CA TYR A 149 -6.54 10.49 -6.12
C TYR A 149 -7.86 11.25 -6.04
N SER A 150 -8.19 11.79 -4.86
CA SER A 150 -9.40 12.60 -4.63
C SER A 150 -9.33 13.99 -5.26
N ASP A 151 -8.12 14.44 -5.55
CA ASP A 151 -7.72 15.82 -5.79
C ASP A 151 -7.03 16.02 -7.15
N ALA A 152 -6.87 14.94 -7.92
CA ALA A 152 -6.35 14.96 -9.27
C ALA A 152 -7.07 13.95 -10.18
N PRO A 153 -7.05 14.13 -11.51
CA PRO A 153 -6.68 15.37 -12.22
C PRO A 153 -7.72 16.47 -11.95
N PRO A 154 -7.47 17.75 -12.32
CA PRO A 154 -8.45 18.83 -12.12
C PRO A 154 -9.85 18.49 -12.63
N ALA A 155 -9.95 17.80 -13.77
CA ALA A 155 -11.22 17.35 -14.34
C ALA A 155 -12.07 16.44 -13.43
N HIS A 156 -11.49 15.82 -12.41
CA HIS A 156 -12.18 14.98 -11.41
C HIS A 156 -11.80 15.30 -9.95
N SER A 157 -11.11 16.41 -9.71
CA SER A 157 -10.63 16.79 -8.38
C SER A 157 -11.79 17.32 -7.54
N LEU A 158 -12.02 16.72 -6.37
CA LEU A 158 -12.99 17.21 -5.38
C LEU A 158 -12.65 18.60 -4.85
N PHE A 159 -11.42 19.07 -5.08
CA PHE A 159 -10.90 20.37 -4.65
C PHE A 159 -10.82 21.39 -5.80
N ASP A 160 -11.16 21.00 -7.03
CA ASP A 160 -11.32 21.89 -8.17
C ASP A 160 -12.74 22.49 -8.16
N ASP A 161 -12.84 23.82 -8.18
CA ASP A 161 -14.11 24.54 -8.05
C ASP A 161 -15.09 24.17 -9.17
N ASP A 162 -14.62 24.10 -10.42
CA ASP A 162 -15.46 23.81 -11.59
C ASP A 162 -16.00 22.37 -11.52
N TYR A 163 -15.17 21.39 -11.16
CA TYR A 163 -15.63 20.01 -10.97
C TYR A 163 -16.58 19.89 -9.80
N PHE A 164 -16.25 20.49 -8.66
CA PHE A 164 -17.07 20.44 -7.47
C PHE A 164 -18.46 21.03 -7.72
N GLU A 165 -18.57 22.18 -8.39
CA GLU A 165 -19.87 22.81 -8.72
C GLU A 165 -20.81 21.84 -9.45
N ARG A 166 -20.28 20.97 -10.32
CA ARG A 166 -21.07 19.97 -11.07
C ARG A 166 -21.60 18.83 -10.22
N ILE A 167 -20.93 18.50 -9.12
CA ILE A 167 -21.25 17.34 -8.27
C ILE A 167 -21.67 17.72 -6.84
N ALA A 168 -21.67 19.01 -6.52
CA ALA A 168 -21.89 19.52 -5.18
C ALA A 168 -23.25 19.06 -4.63
N PRO A 169 -23.31 18.65 -3.35
CA PRO A 169 -24.59 18.50 -2.67
C PRO A 169 -25.37 19.82 -2.66
N ASN A 170 -26.70 19.73 -2.65
CA ASN A 170 -27.58 20.89 -2.70
C ASN A 170 -27.22 21.93 -1.62
N GLY A 171 -26.90 23.15 -2.04
CA GLY A 171 -26.60 24.27 -1.14
C GLY A 171 -25.16 24.32 -0.61
N ARG A 172 -24.24 23.50 -1.14
CA ARG A 172 -22.81 23.54 -0.79
C ARG A 172 -22.04 24.36 -1.82
N ALA A 173 -21.32 25.37 -1.34
CA ALA A 173 -20.50 26.23 -2.19
C ALA A 173 -19.06 25.72 -2.37
N SER A 174 -18.59 24.85 -1.48
CA SER A 174 -17.26 24.23 -1.52
C SER A 174 -17.26 22.91 -0.77
N LEU A 175 -16.20 22.12 -0.94
CA LEU A 175 -15.99 20.87 -0.21
C LEU A 175 -15.94 21.10 1.31
N LEU A 176 -15.27 22.16 1.78
CA LEU A 176 -15.18 22.50 3.21
C LEU A 176 -16.54 22.87 3.82
N ALA A 177 -17.53 23.25 3.01
CA ALA A 177 -18.89 23.52 3.48
C ALA A 177 -19.73 22.23 3.68
N CYS A 178 -19.24 21.06 3.27
CA CYS A 178 -19.97 19.78 3.37
C CYS A 178 -19.93 19.16 4.78
N THR A 179 -20.94 18.33 5.08
CA THR A 179 -20.88 17.47 6.27
C THR A 179 -19.96 16.27 6.04
N ARG A 180 -19.54 15.59 7.11
CA ARG A 180 -18.76 14.35 7.05
C ARG A 180 -19.38 13.31 6.12
N GLU A 181 -20.70 13.16 6.17
CA GLU A 181 -21.46 12.17 5.37
C GLU A 181 -21.49 12.56 3.89
N GLU A 182 -21.62 13.84 3.59
CA GLU A 182 -21.55 14.36 2.22
C GLU A 182 -20.14 14.18 1.64
N ILE A 183 -19.10 14.51 2.41
CA ILE A 183 -17.70 14.24 2.07
C ILE A 183 -17.52 12.75 1.78
N ARG A 184 -17.93 11.88 2.72
CA ARG A 184 -17.82 10.43 2.56
C ARG A 184 -18.47 9.98 1.25
N ALA A 185 -19.67 10.47 0.92
CA ALA A 185 -20.36 10.13 -0.33
C ALA A 185 -19.61 10.58 -1.60
N LEU A 186 -19.03 11.78 -1.58
CA LEU A 186 -18.21 12.32 -2.68
C LEU A 186 -16.92 11.51 -2.87
N PHE A 187 -16.24 11.16 -1.78
CA PHE A 187 -15.04 10.32 -1.84
C PHE A 187 -15.38 8.89 -2.29
N GLN A 188 -16.49 8.30 -1.81
CA GLN A 188 -16.98 7.02 -2.32
C GLN A 188 -17.29 7.09 -3.83
N GLN A 189 -17.79 8.22 -4.34
CA GLN A 189 -17.95 8.43 -5.78
C GLN A 189 -16.62 8.40 -6.51
N ARG A 190 -15.58 9.04 -5.96
CA ARG A 190 -14.23 8.96 -6.52
C ARG A 190 -13.74 7.52 -6.57
N TYR A 191 -13.87 6.77 -5.47
CA TYR A 191 -13.53 5.34 -5.46
C TYR A 191 -14.21 4.56 -6.59
N ARG A 192 -15.50 4.79 -6.85
CA ARG A 192 -16.22 4.13 -7.96
C ARG A 192 -15.63 4.47 -9.33
N GLN A 193 -15.13 5.69 -9.53
CA GLN A 193 -14.53 6.11 -10.79
C GLN A 193 -13.22 5.35 -11.06
N PHE A 194 -12.36 5.17 -10.04
CA PHE A 194 -11.16 4.34 -10.18
C PHE A 194 -11.51 2.86 -10.33
N TRP A 195 -12.41 2.37 -9.48
CA TRP A 195 -12.67 0.95 -9.35
C TRP A 195 -13.60 0.38 -10.43
N VAL A 196 -14.07 1.21 -11.38
CA VAL A 196 -14.83 0.72 -12.55
C VAL A 196 -13.95 -0.04 -13.55
N MET A 197 -12.62 0.14 -13.51
CA MET A 197 -11.70 -0.48 -14.46
C MET A 197 -11.61 -2.00 -14.24
N PRO A 198 -11.99 -2.82 -15.23
CA PRO A 198 -11.94 -4.28 -15.11
C PRO A 198 -10.54 -4.82 -14.79
N GLU A 199 -9.50 -4.16 -15.31
CA GLU A 199 -8.11 -4.52 -15.09
C GLU A 199 -7.73 -4.41 -13.60
N LEU A 200 -8.12 -3.30 -12.95
CA LEU A 200 -7.90 -3.09 -11.52
C LEU A 200 -8.73 -4.06 -10.68
N GLN A 201 -10.01 -4.24 -11.03
CA GLN A 201 -10.89 -5.18 -10.34
C GLN A 201 -10.32 -6.60 -10.34
N ARG A 202 -9.70 -7.02 -11.46
CA ARG A 202 -9.10 -8.34 -11.59
C ARG A 202 -7.92 -8.54 -10.65
N ILE A 203 -7.05 -7.53 -10.47
CA ILE A 203 -5.94 -7.58 -9.51
C ILE A 203 -6.48 -7.81 -8.09
N TYR A 204 -7.43 -6.98 -7.65
CA TYR A 204 -7.99 -7.09 -6.30
C TYR A 204 -8.84 -8.35 -6.07
N ALA A 205 -9.44 -8.91 -7.12
CA ALA A 205 -10.22 -10.13 -7.03
C ALA A 205 -9.34 -11.40 -6.98
N ASP A 206 -8.16 -11.38 -7.61
CA ASP A 206 -7.32 -12.56 -7.78
C ASP A 206 -6.18 -12.68 -6.75
N PHE A 207 -5.84 -11.60 -6.06
CA PHE A 207 -4.71 -11.58 -5.13
C PHE A 207 -5.11 -10.96 -3.79
N PRO A 208 -4.76 -11.59 -2.65
CA PRO A 208 -4.90 -10.98 -1.34
C PRO A 208 -4.20 -9.62 -1.29
N SER A 209 -4.90 -8.63 -0.75
CA SER A 209 -4.45 -7.23 -0.76
C SER A 209 -4.35 -6.65 0.64
N TRP A 210 -3.27 -5.91 0.88
CA TRP A 210 -2.99 -5.18 2.12
C TRP A 210 -2.81 -3.70 1.78
N PRO A 211 -3.90 -2.92 1.76
CA PRO A 211 -3.87 -1.51 1.39
C PRO A 211 -3.48 -0.60 2.56
N MET A 212 -2.73 0.46 2.23
CA MET A 212 -2.41 1.54 3.14
C MET A 212 -2.89 2.90 2.65
N LEU A 213 -3.19 3.75 3.62
CA LEU A 213 -3.56 5.13 3.41
C LEU A 213 -2.31 5.95 3.08
N ASP A 214 -2.42 6.83 2.09
CA ASP A 214 -1.53 7.95 1.86
C ASP A 214 -2.32 9.26 1.70
N ASP A 215 -1.71 10.33 1.23
CA ASP A 215 -2.35 11.65 1.21
C ASP A 215 -3.42 11.79 0.15
N HIS A 216 -3.22 11.31 -1.07
CA HIS A 216 -4.18 11.48 -2.16
C HIS A 216 -5.50 10.72 -1.97
N GLU A 217 -5.59 9.82 -0.99
CA GLU A 217 -6.87 9.32 -0.49
C GLU A 217 -7.73 10.40 0.20
N VAL A 218 -7.12 11.52 0.60
CA VAL A 218 -7.74 12.70 1.22
C VAL A 218 -7.53 13.94 0.35
N VAL A 219 -6.30 14.42 0.21
CA VAL A 219 -5.83 15.55 -0.62
C VAL A 219 -4.31 15.52 -0.64
N ASP A 220 -3.66 15.97 -1.71
CA ASP A 220 -2.20 16.13 -1.78
C ASP A 220 -1.63 16.74 -0.49
N ASN A 221 -0.54 16.16 0.00
CA ASN A 221 0.12 16.60 1.22
C ASN A 221 -0.77 16.58 2.49
N PHE A 222 -1.83 15.77 2.53
CA PHE A 222 -2.72 15.67 3.70
C PHE A 222 -1.94 15.46 5.01
N GLY A 223 -2.28 16.27 6.01
CA GLY A 223 -1.60 16.32 7.31
C GLY A 223 -0.25 17.06 7.34
N SER A 224 0.33 17.46 6.20
CA SER A 224 1.57 18.27 6.12
C SER A 224 1.36 19.75 6.42
N LEU A 225 0.13 20.24 6.22
CA LEU A 225 -0.22 21.65 6.31
C LEU A 225 -0.98 21.94 7.61
N GLU A 226 -0.67 23.08 8.23
CA GLU A 226 -1.31 23.51 9.48
C GLU A 226 -2.82 23.70 9.31
N GLU A 227 -3.27 24.09 8.11
CA GLU A 227 -4.69 24.21 7.79
C GLU A 227 -5.45 22.89 7.92
N HIS A 228 -4.82 21.76 7.56
CA HIS A 228 -5.40 20.41 7.68
C HIS A 228 -5.68 20.01 9.14
N ALA A 229 -5.11 20.73 10.12
CA ALA A 229 -5.33 20.53 11.55
C ALA A 229 -6.43 21.44 12.13
N THR A 230 -7.07 22.30 11.33
CA THR A 230 -8.13 23.20 11.78
C THR A 230 -9.50 22.49 11.86
N PRO A 231 -10.44 22.97 12.70
CA PRO A 231 -11.79 22.39 12.79
C PRO A 231 -12.59 22.41 11.48
N GLU A 232 -12.27 23.34 10.56
CA GLU A 232 -12.91 23.42 9.25
C GLU A 232 -12.60 22.18 8.38
N TRP A 233 -11.43 21.57 8.57
CA TRP A 233 -11.00 20.37 7.87
C TRP A 233 -11.47 19.07 8.51
N ASP A 234 -12.06 19.09 9.71
CA ASP A 234 -12.52 17.89 10.40
C ASP A 234 -13.52 17.07 9.55
N PRO A 235 -14.55 17.66 8.89
CA PRO A 235 -15.45 16.89 8.03
C PRO A 235 -14.75 16.24 6.84
N VAL A 236 -13.78 16.94 6.21
CA VAL A 236 -13.00 16.42 5.08
C VAL A 236 -12.18 15.23 5.53
N ARG A 237 -11.42 15.37 6.61
CA ARG A 237 -10.64 14.26 7.20
C ARG A 237 -11.54 13.09 7.52
N GLU A 238 -12.56 13.29 8.35
CA GLU A 238 -13.38 12.18 8.84
C GLU A 238 -14.15 11.48 7.72
N GLY A 239 -14.67 12.23 6.76
CA GLY A 239 -15.42 11.67 5.62
C GLY A 239 -14.52 10.93 4.63
N ALA A 240 -13.32 11.45 4.34
CA ALA A 240 -12.35 10.78 3.47
C ALA A 240 -11.82 9.49 4.12
N LEU A 241 -11.48 9.53 5.42
CA LEU A 241 -11.04 8.34 6.16
C LEU A 241 -12.16 7.29 6.29
N ASP A 242 -13.43 7.70 6.38
CA ASP A 242 -14.56 6.78 6.29
C ASP A 242 -14.67 6.12 4.92
N ALA A 243 -14.50 6.88 3.83
CA ALA A 243 -14.52 6.33 2.48
C ALA A 243 -13.33 5.38 2.22
N PHE A 244 -12.14 5.73 2.72
CA PHE A 244 -10.98 4.84 2.73
C PHE A 244 -11.27 3.56 3.54
N HIS A 245 -11.92 3.65 4.70
CA HIS A 245 -12.30 2.45 5.43
C HIS A 245 -13.27 1.58 4.64
N ASP A 246 -14.32 2.17 4.04
CA ASP A 246 -15.34 1.45 3.27
C ASP A 246 -14.74 0.63 2.13
N TYR A 247 -13.84 1.23 1.36
CA TYR A 247 -13.27 0.61 0.16
C TYR A 247 -11.97 -0.15 0.41
N GLN A 248 -11.16 0.30 1.36
CA GLN A 248 -9.81 -0.19 1.54
C GLN A 248 -9.57 -0.84 2.88
N ALA A 249 -9.62 -0.08 3.97
CA ALA A 249 -9.19 -0.58 5.28
C ALA A 249 -10.11 -1.69 5.82
N SER A 250 -11.39 -1.71 5.48
CA SER A 250 -12.32 -2.78 5.87
C SER A 250 -11.93 -4.16 5.31
N ARG A 251 -11.02 -4.23 4.33
CA ARG A 251 -10.43 -5.48 3.81
C ARG A 251 -9.43 -6.10 4.78
N VAL A 252 -8.93 -5.34 5.74
CA VAL A 252 -7.94 -5.80 6.72
C VAL A 252 -8.46 -5.68 8.15
N PHE A 253 -9.23 -4.63 8.43
CA PHE A 253 -9.80 -4.37 9.74
C PHE A 253 -11.22 -4.91 9.85
N THR A 254 -11.50 -5.58 10.98
CA THR A 254 -12.86 -5.85 11.43
C THR A 254 -13.30 -4.70 12.35
N ALA A 255 -14.38 -4.01 11.97
CA ALA A 255 -14.96 -2.92 12.75
C ALA A 255 -16.46 -3.16 12.93
N ALA A 256 -17.04 -2.61 14.01
CA ALA A 256 -18.48 -2.63 14.18
C ALA A 256 -19.16 -1.82 13.06
N PRO A 257 -20.39 -2.16 12.63
CA PRO A 257 -21.09 -1.42 11.60
C PRO A 257 -21.13 0.09 11.88
N GLY A 258 -20.74 0.90 10.90
CA GLY A 258 -20.70 2.37 11.01
C GLY A 258 -19.52 2.92 11.81
N THR A 259 -18.57 2.09 12.24
CA THR A 259 -17.34 2.51 12.91
C THR A 259 -16.12 2.20 12.07
N ARG A 260 -15.01 2.88 12.34
CA ARG A 260 -13.69 2.57 11.77
C ARG A 260 -12.61 2.68 12.85
N PRO A 261 -11.46 2.01 12.68
CA PRO A 261 -10.28 2.27 13.50
C PRO A 261 -9.90 3.76 13.47
N ARG A 262 -9.29 4.22 14.57
CA ARG A 262 -8.77 5.58 14.66
C ARG A 262 -7.56 5.76 13.74
N SER A 263 -6.60 4.85 13.82
CA SER A 263 -5.47 4.68 12.89
C SER A 263 -5.56 3.36 12.15
N PHE A 264 -4.86 3.27 11.03
CA PHE A 264 -4.85 2.13 10.10
C PHE A 264 -3.50 1.40 10.06
N ASP A 265 -2.61 1.65 11.03
CA ASP A 265 -1.40 0.86 11.21
C ASP A 265 -1.75 -0.54 11.74
N HIS A 266 -1.09 -1.56 11.20
CA HIS A 266 -1.35 -2.95 11.58
C HIS A 266 -0.21 -3.86 11.17
N GLY A 267 -0.15 -5.04 11.78
CA GLY A 267 0.79 -6.09 11.43
C GLY A 267 0.11 -7.39 11.04
N PHE A 268 0.75 -8.17 10.16
CA PHE A 268 0.33 -9.52 9.82
C PHE A 268 1.54 -10.44 9.58
N ARG A 269 1.28 -11.74 9.45
CA ARG A 269 2.29 -12.73 9.10
C ARG A 269 1.89 -13.52 7.86
N TRP A 270 2.89 -13.84 7.06
CA TRP A 270 2.84 -14.85 6.04
C TRP A 270 3.98 -15.82 6.31
N GLY A 271 3.69 -17.00 6.87
CA GLY A 271 4.72 -17.93 7.34
C GLY A 271 5.76 -17.26 8.26
N GLY A 272 7.03 -17.43 7.92
CA GLY A 272 8.18 -16.83 8.60
C GLY A 272 8.44 -15.34 8.30
N THR A 273 7.57 -14.69 7.51
CA THR A 273 7.64 -13.26 7.21
C THR A 273 6.62 -12.49 8.04
N ALA A 274 7.07 -11.50 8.79
CA ALA A 274 6.23 -10.55 9.50
C ALA A 274 6.21 -9.22 8.75
N VAL A 275 5.03 -8.66 8.52
CA VAL A 275 4.84 -7.40 7.80
C VAL A 275 4.14 -6.41 8.72
N TYR A 276 4.67 -5.19 8.84
CA TYR A 276 4.02 -4.08 9.52
C TYR A 276 3.75 -2.95 8.55
N GLN A 277 2.53 -2.46 8.53
CA GLN A 277 2.11 -1.30 7.78
C GLN A 277 2.01 -0.11 8.73
N LEU A 278 2.84 0.92 8.50
CA LEU A 278 2.69 2.20 9.20
C LEU A 278 1.50 2.98 8.62
N ASP A 279 0.93 3.87 9.43
CA ASP A 279 -0.05 4.86 9.02
C ASP A 279 0.48 6.24 9.36
N ASN A 280 0.96 6.93 8.33
CA ASN A 280 1.57 8.26 8.46
C ASN A 280 0.56 9.39 8.22
N ARG A 281 -0.75 9.11 8.09
CA ARG A 281 -1.71 10.10 7.60
C ARG A 281 -2.89 10.31 8.53
N SER A 282 -3.52 9.26 9.05
CA SER A 282 -4.79 9.43 9.77
C SER A 282 -4.67 10.33 11.01
N GLU A 283 -3.55 10.20 11.73
CA GLU A 283 -3.23 10.95 12.95
C GLU A 283 -2.09 11.98 12.75
N ARG A 284 -1.67 12.21 11.50
CA ARG A 284 -0.64 13.19 11.18
C ARG A 284 -1.17 14.61 11.33
N ARG A 285 -0.43 15.45 12.03
CA ARG A 285 -0.78 16.85 12.29
C ARG A 285 0.45 17.73 12.19
N ALA A 286 0.35 18.78 11.37
CA ALA A 286 1.37 19.80 11.27
C ALA A 286 1.13 20.94 12.26
N TYR A 287 2.22 21.40 12.86
CA TYR A 287 2.28 22.57 13.73
C TYR A 287 3.38 23.52 13.24
N ALA A 288 3.40 24.75 13.78
CA ALA A 288 4.34 25.79 13.37
C ALA A 288 5.82 25.37 13.37
N GLU A 289 6.24 24.56 14.34
CA GLU A 289 7.66 24.20 14.54
C GLU A 289 7.95 22.70 14.42
N HIS A 290 6.92 21.84 14.39
CA HIS A 290 7.08 20.39 14.31
C HIS A 290 5.88 19.74 13.62
N THR A 291 6.06 18.51 13.15
CA THR A 291 4.98 17.69 12.61
C THR A 291 4.92 16.40 13.40
N GLN A 292 3.76 16.10 13.98
CA GLN A 292 3.47 14.76 14.47
C GLN A 292 3.12 13.91 13.24
N VAL A 293 3.97 12.96 12.89
CA VAL A 293 3.70 11.96 11.86
C VAL A 293 3.03 10.74 12.47
N LEU A 294 3.50 10.32 13.66
CA LEU A 294 3.01 9.15 14.37
C LEU A 294 2.70 9.47 15.83
N THR A 295 1.55 9.00 16.30
CA THR A 295 1.20 9.09 17.72
C THR A 295 2.07 8.17 18.58
N GLU A 296 2.10 8.40 19.90
CA GLU A 296 2.71 7.45 20.86
C GLU A 296 2.08 6.06 20.79
N ALA A 297 0.77 5.97 20.54
CA ALA A 297 0.08 4.68 20.42
C ALA A 297 0.60 3.88 19.21
N GLN A 298 0.79 4.53 18.07
CA GLN A 298 1.32 3.89 16.85
C GLN A 298 2.77 3.44 17.04
N VAL A 299 3.60 4.27 17.69
CA VAL A 299 4.99 3.88 17.99
C VAL A 299 5.06 2.75 19.02
N SER A 300 4.16 2.70 20.00
CA SER A 300 4.03 1.56 20.92
C SER A 300 3.61 0.30 20.19
N ALA A 301 2.58 0.38 19.35
CA ALA A 301 2.09 -0.76 18.57
C ALA A 301 3.19 -1.33 17.65
N PHE A 302 3.97 -0.46 17.00
CA PHE A 302 5.11 -0.90 16.19
C PHE A 302 6.20 -1.57 17.03
N ARG A 303 6.54 -1.03 18.21
CA ARG A 303 7.48 -1.66 19.14
C ARG A 303 6.99 -3.03 19.59
N GLU A 304 5.72 -3.14 19.97
CA GLU A 304 5.08 -4.39 20.39
C GLU A 304 5.08 -5.43 19.25
N PHE A 305 4.81 -4.99 18.02
CA PHE A 305 4.91 -5.84 16.84
C PHE A 305 6.32 -6.40 16.66
N LEU A 306 7.36 -5.56 16.74
CA LEU A 306 8.75 -6.02 16.62
C LEU A 306 9.09 -7.04 17.71
N GLN A 307 8.66 -6.80 18.95
CA GLN A 307 8.86 -7.72 20.09
C GLN A 307 8.11 -9.04 19.92
N ALA A 308 6.90 -9.01 19.37
CA ALA A 308 6.08 -10.21 19.13
C ALA A 308 6.59 -11.05 17.95
N ASN A 309 7.42 -10.48 17.07
CA ASN A 309 7.89 -11.12 15.84
C ASN A 309 9.43 -11.25 15.79
N VAL A 310 10.08 -11.42 16.95
CA VAL A 310 11.52 -11.70 17.05
C VAL A 310 11.92 -13.04 16.44
N ASP A 311 10.95 -13.93 16.22
CA ASP A 311 11.11 -15.24 15.60
C ASP A 311 10.99 -15.19 14.06
N ALA A 312 10.48 -14.09 13.50
CA ALA A 312 10.36 -13.95 12.06
C ALA A 312 11.76 -13.88 11.43
N ARG A 313 11.90 -14.49 10.26
CA ARG A 313 13.16 -14.48 9.51
C ARG A 313 13.27 -13.22 8.66
N LEU A 314 12.15 -12.77 8.11
CA LEU A 314 12.02 -11.50 7.40
C LEU A 314 11.00 -10.60 8.12
N THR A 315 11.40 -9.38 8.43
CA THR A 315 10.51 -8.29 8.82
C THR A 315 10.43 -7.29 7.68
N VAL A 316 9.21 -7.05 7.21
CA VAL A 316 8.90 -6.03 6.22
C VAL A 316 8.19 -4.88 6.93
N VAL A 317 8.65 -3.65 6.71
CA VAL A 317 7.97 -2.44 7.20
C VAL A 317 7.57 -1.59 6.02
N MET A 318 6.26 -1.41 5.84
CA MET A 318 5.72 -0.53 4.83
C MET A 318 5.65 0.89 5.39
N VAL A 319 6.24 1.82 4.65
CA VAL A 319 6.25 3.24 4.95
C VAL A 319 5.79 3.94 3.67
N PRO A 320 4.65 4.65 3.65
CA PRO A 320 4.06 5.17 2.41
C PRO A 320 5.07 6.06 1.68
N VAL A 321 5.65 7.01 2.42
CA VAL A 321 6.76 7.86 2.00
C VAL A 321 8.11 7.19 2.32
N PRO A 322 9.04 7.08 1.37
CA PRO A 322 10.34 6.44 1.62
C PRO A 322 11.18 7.17 2.68
N LEU A 323 11.80 6.41 3.58
CA LEU A 323 12.75 6.94 4.56
C LEU A 323 14.04 7.46 3.89
N VAL A 324 14.38 6.89 2.73
CA VAL A 324 15.53 7.25 1.90
C VAL A 324 15.05 7.60 0.49
N PHE A 325 15.15 8.87 0.09
CA PHE A 325 14.84 9.29 -1.28
C PHE A 325 15.60 10.55 -1.71
N VAL A 326 15.56 11.61 -0.90
CA VAL A 326 16.21 12.89 -1.19
C VAL A 326 17.02 13.34 0.04
N PRO A 327 18.22 13.94 -0.13
CA PRO A 327 18.98 14.46 1.01
C PRO A 327 18.21 15.57 1.74
N SER A 328 18.30 15.63 3.08
CA SER A 328 17.60 16.64 3.91
C SER A 328 17.79 18.08 3.43
N ARG A 329 18.98 18.44 2.93
CA ARG A 329 19.24 19.80 2.40
C ARG A 329 18.37 20.14 1.19
N LEU A 330 18.14 19.17 0.30
CA LEU A 330 17.32 19.40 -0.90
C LEU A 330 15.82 19.37 -0.56
N ALA A 331 15.41 18.51 0.38
CA ALA A 331 14.04 18.50 0.89
C ALA A 331 13.68 19.81 1.61
N ASN A 332 14.58 20.32 2.46
CA ASN A 332 14.39 21.61 3.15
C ASN A 332 14.38 22.78 2.16
N LEU A 333 15.22 22.76 1.13
CA LEU A 333 15.22 23.78 0.08
C LEU A 333 13.93 23.75 -0.75
N ALA A 334 13.46 22.56 -1.13
CA ALA A 334 12.18 22.40 -1.84
C ALA A 334 11.03 22.93 -0.97
N GLY A 335 10.93 22.49 0.30
CA GLY A 335 9.89 22.97 1.22
C GLY A 335 9.90 24.48 1.44
N ALA A 336 11.08 25.11 1.42
CA ALA A 336 11.22 26.57 1.53
C ALA A 336 10.91 27.34 0.24
N LEU A 337 11.18 26.76 -0.94
CA LEU A 337 11.00 27.41 -2.24
C LEU A 337 9.60 27.23 -2.82
N THR A 338 9.02 26.04 -2.68
CA THR A 338 7.70 25.75 -3.24
C THR A 338 6.58 26.07 -2.28
N HIS A 339 6.89 26.44 -1.02
CA HIS A 339 5.95 26.48 0.10
C HIS A 339 5.11 25.21 0.03
N HIS A 340 5.53 24.08 0.63
CA HIS A 340 4.72 22.87 0.95
C HIS A 340 5.26 21.51 0.44
N GLU A 341 5.79 21.37 -0.78
CA GLU A 341 6.13 20.03 -1.35
C GLU A 341 7.26 19.25 -0.63
N GLY A 342 8.10 19.94 0.15
CA GLY A 342 9.21 19.33 0.88
C GLY A 342 8.90 18.89 2.32
N ILE A 343 7.80 19.39 2.91
CA ILE A 343 7.46 19.22 4.34
C ILE A 343 6.98 17.79 4.63
N GLU A 344 6.45 17.14 3.61
CA GLU A 344 5.86 15.80 3.67
C GLU A 344 6.89 14.69 3.87
N ARG A 345 8.12 14.93 3.43
CA ARG A 345 9.21 13.96 3.45
C ARG A 345 9.78 13.77 4.84
N TRP A 346 10.10 12.53 5.18
CA TRP A 346 10.81 12.18 6.42
C TRP A 346 12.13 12.93 6.62
N SER A 347 12.76 13.37 5.53
CA SER A 347 14.01 14.12 5.55
C SER A 347 13.87 15.59 5.99
N HIS A 348 12.64 16.11 6.09
CA HIS A 348 12.37 17.47 6.51
C HIS A 348 12.52 17.66 8.02
N ASP A 349 13.06 18.80 8.45
CA ASP A 349 13.41 19.07 9.86
C ASP A 349 12.25 18.85 10.83
N ARG A 350 11.02 19.22 10.42
CA ARG A 350 9.79 19.04 11.22
C ARG A 350 9.41 17.57 11.47
N CYS A 351 9.86 16.65 10.63
CA CYS A 351 9.52 15.22 10.67
C CYS A 351 10.65 14.35 11.27
N LEU A 352 11.86 14.90 11.45
CA LEU A 352 13.00 14.16 12.00
C LEU A 352 12.71 13.50 13.36
N PRO A 353 12.00 14.14 14.32
CA PRO A 353 11.75 13.51 15.61
C PRO A 353 11.02 12.16 15.51
N ASP A 354 9.99 12.06 14.68
CA ASP A 354 9.24 10.82 14.49
C ASP A 354 9.97 9.83 13.58
N ARG A 355 10.67 10.31 12.55
CA ARG A 355 11.57 9.47 11.74
C ARG A 355 12.58 8.76 12.62
N ASP A 356 13.24 9.50 13.49
CA ASP A 356 14.31 9.02 14.34
C ASP A 356 13.79 8.03 15.39
N ARG A 357 12.53 8.19 15.86
CA ARG A 357 11.86 7.18 16.71
C ARG A 357 11.74 5.82 16.00
N ILE A 358 11.33 5.81 14.72
CA ILE A 358 11.19 4.58 13.92
C ILE A 358 12.56 3.99 13.57
N LEU A 359 13.50 4.80 13.11
CA LEU A 359 14.87 4.34 12.81
C LEU A 359 15.56 3.75 14.04
N ARG A 360 15.40 4.39 15.21
CA ARG A 360 15.94 3.87 16.48
C ARG A 360 15.37 2.49 16.80
N LEU A 361 14.06 2.30 16.68
CA LEU A 361 13.41 1.01 16.89
C LEU A 361 13.96 -0.07 15.95
N LEU A 362 14.06 0.24 14.66
CA LEU A 362 14.57 -0.70 13.65
C LEU A 362 16.04 -1.07 13.89
N VAL A 363 16.89 -0.09 14.18
CA VAL A 363 18.32 -0.33 14.44
C VAL A 363 18.54 -1.10 15.73
N GLU A 364 17.84 -0.76 16.81
CA GLU A 364 17.91 -1.51 18.07
C GLU A 364 17.42 -2.95 17.90
N HIS A 365 16.32 -3.14 17.16
CA HIS A 365 15.78 -4.46 16.85
C HIS A 365 16.77 -5.30 16.03
N GLY A 366 17.26 -4.76 14.92
CA GLY A 366 18.23 -5.45 14.06
C GLY A 366 19.54 -5.78 14.77
N ARG A 367 20.02 -4.93 15.70
CA ARG A 367 21.17 -5.25 16.55
C ARG A 367 20.93 -6.42 17.49
N LYS A 368 19.72 -6.53 18.06
CA LYS A 368 19.33 -7.64 18.95
C LYS A 368 19.05 -8.93 18.18
N HIS A 369 18.61 -8.82 16.94
CA HIS A 369 18.18 -9.94 16.10
C HIS A 369 18.91 -9.95 14.74
N PRO A 370 20.25 -10.08 14.72
CA PRO A 370 21.07 -9.89 13.51
C PRO A 370 20.83 -10.96 12.42
N ALA A 371 20.16 -12.07 12.74
CA ALA A 371 19.76 -13.08 11.77
C ALA A 371 18.48 -12.71 11.00
N GLN A 372 17.70 -11.74 11.51
CA GLN A 372 16.46 -11.30 10.90
C GLN A 372 16.75 -10.27 9.82
N LYS A 373 16.24 -10.52 8.61
CA LYS A 373 16.29 -9.54 7.52
C LYS A 373 15.24 -8.47 7.76
N ILE A 374 15.62 -7.19 7.59
CA ILE A 374 14.67 -6.08 7.62
C ILE A 374 14.60 -5.45 6.23
N LEU A 375 13.39 -5.35 5.69
CA LEU A 375 13.08 -4.74 4.40
C LEU A 375 12.08 -3.60 4.61
N LEU A 376 12.32 -2.46 3.99
CA LEU A 376 11.43 -1.32 3.93
C LEU A 376 10.75 -1.29 2.56
N LEU A 377 9.45 -1.04 2.53
CA LEU A 377 8.68 -0.89 1.28
C LEU A 377 7.99 0.46 1.24
N SER A 378 8.06 1.16 0.11
CA SER A 378 7.54 2.52 -0.02
C SER A 378 6.97 2.85 -1.40
N GLY A 379 6.15 3.90 -1.45
CA GLY A 379 5.49 4.45 -2.63
C GLY A 379 5.80 5.94 -2.83
N ASP A 380 4.75 6.74 -3.09
CA ASP A 380 4.71 8.22 -3.17
C ASP A 380 5.50 8.86 -4.34
N ILE A 381 6.79 8.59 -4.46
CA ILE A 381 7.74 9.45 -5.21
C ILE A 381 7.75 9.32 -6.75
N HIS A 382 6.88 8.51 -7.33
CA HIS A 382 6.81 8.17 -8.77
C HIS A 382 8.14 7.73 -9.41
N ALA A 383 9.02 7.08 -8.63
CA ALA A 383 10.14 6.30 -9.14
C ALA A 383 10.32 4.97 -8.42
N GLY A 384 10.84 4.00 -9.16
CA GLY A 384 11.35 2.74 -8.67
C GLY A 384 12.79 2.88 -8.18
N THR A 385 13.08 2.50 -6.94
CA THR A 385 14.44 2.49 -6.38
C THR A 385 14.68 1.31 -5.45
N ALA A 386 15.93 0.86 -5.37
CA ALA A 386 16.37 -0.10 -4.37
C ALA A 386 17.64 0.40 -3.66
N TYR A 387 17.57 0.53 -2.35
CA TYR A 387 18.67 0.98 -1.50
C TYR A 387 19.12 -0.05 -0.49
N GLU A 388 20.40 -0.01 -0.16
CA GLU A 388 20.99 -0.59 1.03
C GLU A 388 21.31 0.53 2.02
N ILE A 389 20.99 0.31 3.30
CA ILE A 389 21.21 1.22 4.42
C ILE A 389 22.02 0.48 5.47
N THR A 390 23.31 0.80 5.57
CA THR A 390 24.27 0.09 6.42
C THR A 390 24.61 0.92 7.65
N TRP A 391 24.16 0.45 8.81
CA TRP A 391 24.44 1.09 10.08
C TRP A 391 25.79 0.62 10.65
N PRO A 392 26.70 1.52 11.08
CA PRO A 392 27.96 1.13 11.70
C PRO A 392 27.74 0.26 12.93
N GLY A 393 28.29 -0.97 12.92
CA GLY A 393 28.09 -1.96 13.97
C GLY A 393 26.61 -2.30 14.21
N GLY A 394 25.76 -2.12 13.20
CA GLY A 394 24.32 -2.31 13.24
C GLY A 394 23.81 -3.17 12.08
N PRO A 395 22.49 -3.21 11.87
CA PRO A 395 21.89 -4.00 10.80
C PRO A 395 22.12 -3.37 9.42
N VAL A 396 22.00 -4.21 8.39
CA VAL A 396 21.84 -3.80 6.99
C VAL A 396 20.36 -3.88 6.62
N LEU A 397 19.75 -2.71 6.39
CA LEU A 397 18.37 -2.61 5.92
C LEU A 397 18.38 -2.47 4.40
N HIS A 398 17.35 -2.99 3.74
CA HIS A 398 17.09 -2.65 2.33
C HIS A 398 15.78 -1.90 2.22
N GLN A 399 15.68 -0.99 1.26
CA GLN A 399 14.43 -0.30 0.91
C GLN A 399 14.12 -0.54 -0.57
N LEU A 400 12.92 -1.02 -0.88
CA LEU A 400 12.38 -1.03 -2.23
C LEU A 400 11.25 -0.01 -2.30
N THR A 401 11.40 0.97 -3.19
CA THR A 401 10.34 1.89 -3.56
C THR A 401 9.81 1.49 -4.93
N ALA A 402 8.49 1.32 -5.06
CA ALA A 402 7.83 0.97 -6.32
C ALA A 402 6.66 1.91 -6.58
N SER A 403 6.95 2.99 -7.31
CA SER A 403 6.02 4.04 -7.66
C SER A 403 6.41 4.61 -9.03
N ALA A 404 5.53 4.95 -9.96
CA ALA A 404 4.08 4.86 -9.88
C ALA A 404 3.52 3.71 -10.73
N LEU A 405 2.40 3.11 -10.32
CA LEU A 405 1.73 2.08 -11.10
C LEU A 405 1.08 2.65 -12.36
N THR A 406 0.39 3.79 -12.25
CA THR A 406 -0.22 4.46 -13.42
C THR A 406 -0.07 5.97 -13.42
N ASN A 407 0.37 6.60 -12.32
CA ASN A 407 0.57 8.04 -12.29
C ASN A 407 1.77 8.43 -13.17
N LYS A 408 1.48 9.02 -14.34
CA LYS A 408 2.49 9.35 -15.33
C LYS A 408 2.94 10.79 -15.17
N GLU A 409 4.20 10.94 -14.86
CA GLU A 409 4.84 12.25 -14.75
C GLU A 409 5.32 12.83 -16.09
N SER A 410 5.53 14.14 -16.09
CA SER A 410 6.16 14.82 -17.22
C SER A 410 7.61 14.32 -17.41
N ARG A 411 8.14 14.32 -18.63
CA ARG A 411 9.52 13.87 -18.90
C ARG A 411 10.58 14.60 -18.08
N VAL A 412 10.36 15.89 -17.78
CA VAL A 412 11.27 16.69 -16.96
C VAL A 412 11.20 16.25 -15.51
N THR A 413 9.99 16.08 -14.97
CA THR A 413 9.77 15.56 -13.60
C THR A 413 10.40 14.18 -13.46
N THR A 414 10.11 13.25 -14.38
CA THR A 414 10.68 11.90 -14.40
C THR A 414 12.21 11.93 -14.34
N PHE A 415 12.86 12.77 -15.16
CA PHE A 415 14.31 12.89 -15.14
C PHE A 415 14.85 13.38 -13.78
N LEU A 416 14.20 14.37 -13.17
CA LEU A 416 14.60 14.88 -11.86
C LEU A 416 14.42 13.82 -10.76
N THR A 417 13.31 13.08 -10.80
CA THR A 417 13.01 11.98 -9.87
C THR A 417 13.99 10.80 -10.03
N GLU A 418 14.54 10.56 -11.22
CA GLU A 418 15.61 9.57 -11.41
C GLU A 418 16.98 10.03 -10.91
N MET A 419 17.22 11.35 -10.87
CA MET A 419 18.50 11.91 -10.46
C MET A 419 18.59 12.14 -8.95
N ALA A 420 17.52 12.59 -8.31
CA ALA A 420 17.52 12.90 -6.87
C ALA A 420 17.97 11.72 -5.97
N PRO A 421 17.49 10.48 -6.19
CA PRO A 421 17.94 9.31 -5.45
C PRO A 421 19.47 9.10 -5.50
N ARG A 422 20.10 9.35 -6.65
CA ARG A 422 21.55 9.14 -6.85
C ARG A 422 22.42 10.06 -5.98
N THR A 423 21.82 11.09 -5.37
CA THR A 423 22.52 12.05 -4.52
C THR A 423 22.50 11.69 -3.04
N VAL A 424 21.70 10.69 -2.64
CA VAL A 424 21.64 10.24 -1.24
C VAL A 424 22.78 9.28 -0.97
N SER A 425 23.67 9.67 -0.06
CA SER A 425 24.81 8.85 0.37
C SER A 425 24.75 8.46 1.85
N SER A 426 23.90 9.11 2.64
CA SER A 426 23.77 8.80 4.06
C SER A 426 22.42 9.15 4.65
N LEU A 427 22.12 8.50 5.79
CA LEU A 427 20.95 8.73 6.63
C LEU A 427 21.44 8.73 8.09
N SER A 428 21.05 9.72 8.89
CA SER A 428 21.55 9.85 10.27
C SER A 428 20.45 10.15 11.27
N PHE A 429 20.56 9.57 12.47
CA PHE A 429 19.79 9.94 13.66
C PHE A 429 20.67 9.83 14.91
N ASP A 430 20.40 10.62 15.95
CA ASP A 430 21.13 10.61 17.24
C ASP A 430 22.68 10.64 17.10
N GLY A 431 23.21 11.30 16.07
CA GLY A 431 24.65 11.37 15.81
C GLY A 431 25.28 10.08 15.23
N VAL A 432 24.48 9.07 14.90
CA VAL A 432 24.90 7.88 14.16
C VAL A 432 24.54 8.08 12.69
N GLU A 433 25.51 7.86 11.80
CA GLU A 433 25.33 7.98 10.35
C GLU A 433 25.42 6.60 9.68
N ALA A 434 24.38 6.22 8.95
CA ALA A 434 24.37 5.06 8.08
C ALA A 434 24.87 5.43 6.68
N GLU A 435 25.63 4.51 6.08
CA GLU A 435 25.94 4.58 4.66
C GLU A 435 24.71 4.15 3.85
N VAL A 436 24.36 4.93 2.83
CA VAL A 436 23.25 4.64 1.92
C VAL A 436 23.81 4.46 0.52
N THR A 437 23.51 3.32 -0.10
CA THR A 437 23.94 3.02 -1.46
C THR A 437 22.80 2.44 -2.29
N LEU A 438 22.76 2.76 -3.58
CA LEU A 438 21.87 2.07 -4.52
C LEU A 438 22.34 0.63 -4.68
N VAL A 439 21.42 -0.32 -4.56
CA VAL A 439 21.73 -1.73 -4.75
C VAL A 439 22.04 -1.97 -6.23
N ALA A 440 23.20 -2.57 -6.49
CA ALA A 440 23.58 -2.98 -7.83
C ALA A 440 22.67 -4.10 -8.34
N ALA A 441 22.47 -4.16 -9.66
CA ALA A 441 21.76 -5.28 -10.26
C ALA A 441 22.56 -6.58 -10.14
N ALA A 442 21.87 -7.72 -10.22
CA ALA A 442 22.53 -9.01 -10.40
C ALA A 442 23.31 -9.05 -11.72
N ASP A 443 24.31 -9.93 -11.78
CA ASP A 443 25.07 -10.17 -13.02
C ASP A 443 24.13 -10.52 -14.17
N ASP A 444 24.39 -9.92 -15.34
CA ASP A 444 23.60 -10.06 -16.57
C ASP A 444 22.10 -9.70 -16.46
N ALA A 445 21.71 -8.97 -15.40
CA ALA A 445 20.33 -8.53 -15.21
C ALA A 445 20.13 -7.04 -15.61
N PRO A 446 18.88 -6.65 -15.95
CA PRO A 446 18.50 -5.25 -16.11
C PRO A 446 18.86 -4.42 -14.87
N SER A 447 19.35 -3.21 -15.08
CA SER A 447 20.01 -2.41 -14.04
C SER A 447 19.48 -0.99 -13.87
N LYS A 448 18.22 -0.71 -14.27
CA LYS A 448 17.62 0.62 -14.13
C LYS A 448 17.22 0.86 -12.67
N ASN A 449 18.18 1.29 -11.85
CA ASN A 449 17.98 1.73 -10.47
C ASN A 449 18.74 3.05 -10.25
N PRO A 450 18.06 4.21 -10.16
CA PRO A 450 16.60 4.43 -10.18
C PRO A 450 15.94 4.19 -11.54
N PHE A 451 14.60 4.09 -11.54
CA PHE A 451 13.75 4.02 -12.73
C PHE A 451 12.51 4.91 -12.57
N GLY A 452 12.31 5.90 -13.44
CA GLY A 452 11.20 6.86 -13.35
C GLY A 452 9.99 6.54 -14.22
N GLY A 453 9.99 5.39 -14.92
CA GLY A 453 8.83 4.93 -15.67
C GLY A 453 7.77 4.29 -14.76
N LEU A 454 6.58 4.02 -15.33
CA LEU A 454 5.54 3.26 -14.62
C LEU A 454 6.09 1.90 -14.20
N ASN A 455 5.91 1.52 -12.94
CA ASN A 455 6.47 0.28 -12.42
C ASN A 455 5.61 -0.41 -11.36
N LEU A 456 5.89 -1.69 -11.19
CA LEU A 456 5.40 -2.58 -10.16
C LEU A 456 6.59 -3.25 -9.48
N GLY A 457 6.61 -3.28 -8.15
CA GLY A 457 7.68 -3.91 -7.38
C GLY A 457 7.36 -5.38 -7.07
N PHE A 458 8.40 -6.21 -7.01
CA PHE A 458 8.31 -7.56 -6.43
C PHE A 458 9.43 -7.78 -5.42
N VAL A 459 9.07 -8.50 -4.35
CA VAL A 459 10.00 -9.06 -3.39
C VAL A 459 9.92 -10.58 -3.54
N HIS A 460 11.00 -11.17 -4.04
CA HIS A 460 11.18 -12.62 -4.02
C HIS A 460 11.90 -12.99 -2.74
N VAL A 461 11.45 -14.05 -2.08
CA VAL A 461 11.97 -14.52 -0.80
C VAL A 461 12.47 -15.94 -0.98
N ASP A 462 13.71 -16.18 -0.54
CA ASP A 462 14.32 -17.50 -0.37
C ASP A 462 14.53 -17.74 1.13
N ASP A 463 13.80 -18.69 1.68
CA ASP A 463 13.73 -19.01 3.10
C ASP A 463 14.08 -20.48 3.32
N ASP A 464 15.29 -20.75 3.81
CA ASP A 464 15.76 -22.11 4.09
C ASP A 464 15.32 -22.64 5.47
N GLY A 465 14.49 -21.88 6.20
CA GLY A 465 14.02 -22.18 7.55
C GLY A 465 14.97 -21.72 8.66
N HIS A 466 16.22 -21.40 8.33
CA HIS A 466 17.23 -20.88 9.25
C HIS A 466 17.69 -19.47 8.91
N ARG A 467 17.74 -19.15 7.63
CA ARG A 467 18.17 -17.88 7.09
C ARG A 467 17.24 -17.50 5.93
N VAL A 468 17.12 -16.19 5.70
CA VAL A 468 16.36 -15.65 4.59
C VAL A 468 17.25 -14.76 3.72
N ALA A 469 16.99 -14.78 2.42
CA ALA A 469 17.47 -13.79 1.48
C ALA A 469 16.30 -13.25 0.66
N VAL A 470 16.41 -11.99 0.23
CA VAL A 470 15.40 -11.35 -0.61
C VAL A 470 16.00 -10.90 -1.94
N ARG A 471 15.22 -10.94 -3.00
CA ARG A 471 15.57 -10.35 -4.29
C ARG A 471 14.53 -9.32 -4.67
N LEU A 472 14.99 -8.11 -4.98
CA LEU A 472 14.15 -6.96 -5.29
C LEU A 472 14.08 -6.81 -6.80
N GLU A 473 12.88 -6.66 -7.32
CA GLU A 473 12.63 -6.52 -8.75
C GLU A 473 11.69 -5.34 -9.01
N LEU A 474 11.99 -4.59 -10.07
CA LEU A 474 11.06 -3.63 -10.65
C LEU A 474 10.66 -4.12 -12.05
N VAL A 475 9.36 -4.13 -12.29
CA VAL A 475 8.75 -4.53 -13.56
C VAL A 475 8.03 -3.34 -14.15
N SER A 476 8.22 -3.11 -15.44
CA SER A 476 7.48 -2.15 -16.24
C SER A 476 6.79 -2.88 -17.41
N LEU A 477 6.27 -2.12 -18.35
CA LEU A 477 5.67 -2.63 -19.58
C LEU A 477 6.51 -2.23 -20.79
N THR A 478 6.61 -3.13 -21.79
CA THR A 478 7.35 -2.83 -23.02
C THR A 478 6.69 -1.71 -23.84
N ASP A 479 7.45 -1.05 -24.70
CA ASP A 479 6.95 -0.03 -25.64
C ASP A 479 6.41 -0.62 -26.96
N ASP A 480 6.13 -1.93 -26.99
CA ASP A 480 5.58 -2.63 -28.15
C ASP A 480 4.10 -2.30 -28.38
N GLU A 481 3.57 -2.56 -29.58
CA GLU A 481 2.13 -2.43 -29.90
C GLU A 481 1.22 -3.27 -28.97
N ARG A 482 1.76 -4.34 -28.39
CA ARG A 482 1.10 -5.14 -27.34
C ARG A 482 2.06 -5.26 -26.17
N PRO A 483 1.94 -4.38 -25.17
CA PRO A 483 2.89 -4.35 -24.06
C PRO A 483 2.88 -5.65 -23.28
N THR A 484 4.07 -6.08 -22.87
CA THR A 484 4.27 -7.22 -21.97
C THR A 484 5.09 -6.79 -20.76
N ALA A 485 5.10 -7.61 -19.71
CA ALA A 485 5.91 -7.35 -18.52
C ALA A 485 7.41 -7.40 -18.84
N GLU A 486 8.13 -6.30 -18.58
CA GLU A 486 9.58 -6.21 -18.70
C GLU A 486 10.20 -5.99 -17.32
N THR A 487 11.14 -6.84 -16.91
CA THR A 487 11.99 -6.54 -15.76
C THR A 487 12.94 -5.41 -16.12
N VAL A 488 12.85 -4.28 -15.43
CA VAL A 488 13.72 -3.11 -15.66
C VAL A 488 14.88 -3.05 -14.66
N TYR A 489 14.71 -3.70 -13.50
CA TYR A 489 15.73 -3.85 -12.48
C TYR A 489 15.54 -5.14 -11.70
N LEU A 490 16.66 -5.81 -11.38
CA LEU A 490 16.67 -7.01 -10.55
C LEU A 490 17.95 -7.09 -9.72
N SER A 491 17.82 -7.06 -8.39
CA SER A 491 18.96 -7.15 -7.46
C SER A 491 19.57 -8.56 -7.46
N PRO A 492 20.77 -8.77 -6.88
CA PRO A 492 21.19 -10.10 -6.40
C PRO A 492 20.33 -10.54 -5.21
N TRP A 493 20.53 -11.78 -4.73
CA TRP A 493 19.93 -12.24 -3.47
C TRP A 493 20.60 -11.58 -2.27
N LEU A 494 19.84 -10.85 -1.46
CA LEU A 494 20.31 -10.02 -0.35
C LEU A 494 20.04 -10.72 0.98
N GLY A 495 21.09 -11.20 1.64
CA GLY A 495 21.01 -11.83 2.96
C GLY A 495 20.81 -10.82 4.11
N ALA A 496 20.60 -11.34 5.33
CA ALA A 496 20.46 -10.53 6.55
C ALA A 496 21.67 -9.61 6.83
N ASP A 497 22.87 -10.07 6.51
CA ASP A 497 24.14 -9.34 6.67
C ASP A 497 24.50 -8.46 5.47
N GLY A 498 23.63 -8.36 4.46
CA GLY A 498 23.89 -7.61 3.23
C GLY A 498 24.74 -8.36 2.21
N THR A 499 25.27 -9.56 2.52
CA THR A 499 26.10 -10.30 1.57
C THR A 499 25.24 -10.89 0.44
N PRO A 500 25.65 -10.72 -0.83
CA PRO A 500 25.01 -11.40 -1.95
C PRO A 500 25.12 -12.92 -1.80
N ARG A 501 23.99 -13.63 -1.80
CA ARG A 501 24.00 -15.09 -1.96
C ARG A 501 24.15 -15.46 -3.43
N ARG A 502 25.06 -16.38 -3.73
CA ARG A 502 25.23 -16.98 -5.05
C ARG A 502 24.14 -17.99 -5.34
#